data_AF-A0A7X7S6G9-F1
#
_entry.id   AF-A0A7X7S6G9-F1
#
_cell.length_a   1.000
_cell.length_b   1.000
_cell.length_c   1.000
_cell.angle_alpha   90.00
_cell.angle_beta   90.00
_cell.angle_gamma   90.00
#
_symmetry.space_group_name_H-M   'P 1'
#
loop_
_entity.id
_entity.type
_entity.pdbx_description
1 polymer ?
#
loop_
_entity_poly.entity_id
_entity_poly.type
_entity_poly.pdbx_seq_one_letter_code
_entity_poly.pdbx_strand_id
1 'polypeptide(L)'
;MEGETLPRRAELLAAMSLAVDLGLGQPMEHLLRSCVLGTRLCDLYGLPRERRDRVFNIALVAWIGCHADSPEVGELFGDDISFRRDEYAVDSRGLPRARFLLGHVVAGETPLIRGVQAARFMVTGRRRVVDLLHSHWTSARALSGRLGLDEE
;
A
#
# COMPACT_ATOMS: atom_id res chain seq x y z
N MET A 1 -20.85 36.04 -5.99
CA MET A 1 -20.58 34.59 -6.00
C MET A 1 -19.19 34.43 -6.58
N GLU A 2 -18.19 34.30 -5.71
CA GLU A 2 -16.84 33.95 -6.13
C GLU A 2 -16.91 32.62 -6.87
N GLY A 3 -16.34 32.57 -8.08
CA GLY A 3 -16.30 31.34 -8.86
C GLY A 3 -15.49 30.31 -8.10
N GLU A 4 -16.13 29.23 -7.67
CA GLU A 4 -15.43 28.09 -7.06
C GLU A 4 -14.36 27.61 -8.03
N THR A 5 -13.10 27.83 -7.65
CA THR A 5 -11.96 27.37 -8.43
C THR A 5 -11.87 25.87 -8.21
N LEU A 6 -12.04 25.10 -9.27
CA LEU A 6 -11.93 23.64 -9.18
C LEU A 6 -10.52 23.24 -8.74
N PRO A 7 -10.39 22.20 -7.90
CA PRO A 7 -9.09 21.73 -7.44
C PRO A 7 -8.26 21.22 -8.62
N ARG A 8 -6.95 21.47 -8.56
CA ARG A 8 -5.99 20.94 -9.53
C ARG A 8 -5.85 19.43 -9.34
N ARG A 9 -5.51 18.71 -10.43
CA ARG A 9 -5.22 17.26 -10.38
C ARG A 9 -4.24 16.92 -9.26
N ALA A 10 -3.16 17.67 -9.11
CA ALA A 10 -2.17 17.48 -8.05
C ALA A 10 -2.75 17.60 -6.63
N GLU A 11 -3.69 18.53 -6.40
CA GLU A 11 -4.35 18.71 -5.11
C GLU A 11 -5.27 17.52 -4.79
N LEU A 12 -5.97 16.99 -5.80
CA LEU A 12 -6.77 15.77 -5.67
C LEU A 12 -5.92 14.52 -5.41
N LEU A 13 -4.81 14.35 -6.15
CA LEU A 13 -3.87 13.25 -5.92
C LEU A 13 -3.25 13.32 -4.53
N ALA A 14 -2.87 14.52 -4.08
CA ALA A 14 -2.35 14.72 -2.73
C ALA A 14 -3.40 14.35 -1.66
N ALA A 15 -4.65 14.82 -1.81
CA ALA A 15 -5.72 14.46 -0.88
C ALA A 15 -6.00 12.95 -0.84
N MET A 16 -5.97 12.27 -2.00
CA MET A 16 -6.09 10.81 -2.04
C MET A 16 -4.93 10.11 -1.33
N SER A 17 -3.70 10.60 -1.48
CA SER A 17 -2.54 10.02 -0.80
C SER A 17 -2.68 10.07 0.74
N LEU A 18 -3.29 11.14 1.28
CA LEU A 18 -3.58 11.27 2.70
C LEU A 18 -4.62 10.24 3.19
N ALA A 19 -5.64 9.96 2.38
CA ALA A 19 -6.61 8.91 2.70
C ALA A 19 -5.97 7.51 2.66
N VAL A 20 -5.04 7.28 1.73
CA VAL A 20 -4.30 6.01 1.65
C VAL A 20 -3.37 5.84 2.85
N ASP A 21 -2.70 6.90 3.34
CA ASP A 21 -1.87 6.83 4.54
C ASP A 21 -2.66 6.30 5.76
N LEU A 22 -3.93 6.72 5.91
CA LEU A 22 -4.83 6.22 6.96
C LEU A 22 -5.10 4.71 6.81
N GLY A 23 -5.36 4.25 5.57
CA GLY A 23 -5.57 2.83 5.26
C GLY A 23 -4.33 1.96 5.50
N LEU A 24 -3.15 2.52 5.27
CA LEU A 24 -1.87 1.86 5.57
C LEU A 24 -1.50 1.90 7.06
N GLY A 25 -2.23 2.66 7.88
CA GLY A 25 -1.88 2.94 9.26
C GLY A 25 -0.58 3.73 9.42
N GLN A 26 -0.12 4.40 8.37
CA GLN A 26 1.11 5.19 8.35
C GLN A 26 0.87 6.62 8.87
N PRO A 27 1.92 7.32 9.34
CA PRO A 27 1.80 8.75 9.66
C PRO A 27 1.36 9.54 8.42
N MET A 28 0.54 10.57 8.61
CA MET A 28 0.14 11.48 7.54
C MET A 28 1.35 11.95 6.72
N GLU A 29 1.14 12.11 5.42
CA GLU A 29 2.15 12.53 4.45
C GLU A 29 3.25 11.49 4.21
N HIS A 30 3.00 10.21 4.51
CA HIS A 30 3.94 9.13 4.21
C HIS A 30 4.13 8.96 2.69
N LEU A 31 3.04 8.89 1.92
CA LEU A 31 3.12 8.83 0.46
C LEU A 31 3.63 10.13 -0.17
N LEU A 32 3.31 11.29 0.40
CA LEU A 32 3.86 12.58 -0.04
C LEU A 32 5.37 12.64 0.14
N ARG A 33 5.91 12.18 1.27
CA ARG A 33 7.36 12.04 1.48
C ARG A 33 7.98 11.08 0.47
N SER A 34 7.33 9.95 0.22
CA SER A 34 7.78 8.98 -0.80
C SER A 34 7.82 9.60 -2.19
N CYS A 35 6.83 10.42 -2.54
CA CYS A 35 6.79 11.19 -3.79
C CYS A 35 7.98 12.14 -3.90
N VAL A 36 8.25 12.95 -2.88
CA VAL A 36 9.40 13.88 -2.85
C VAL A 36 10.74 13.13 -2.99
N LEU A 37 10.89 12.00 -2.30
CA LEU A 37 12.09 11.17 -2.41
C LEU A 37 12.25 10.59 -3.81
N GLY A 38 11.16 10.06 -4.38
CA GLY A 38 11.15 9.53 -5.75
C GLY A 38 11.53 10.57 -6.79
N THR A 39 10.95 11.77 -6.72
CA THR A 39 11.28 12.86 -7.66
C THR A 39 12.73 13.34 -7.51
N ARG A 40 13.26 13.40 -6.27
CA ARG A 40 14.68 13.73 -6.04
C ARG A 40 15.62 12.67 -6.60
N LEU A 41 15.26 11.39 -6.52
CA LEU A 41 16.02 10.33 -7.17
C LEU A 41 16.02 10.52 -8.69
N CYS A 42 14.88 10.86 -9.31
CA CYS A 42 14.85 11.19 -10.74
C CYS A 42 15.82 12.31 -11.10
N ASP A 43 15.87 13.39 -10.29
CA ASP A 43 16.78 14.51 -10.51
C ASP A 43 18.25 14.06 -10.38
N LEU A 44 18.59 13.25 -9.36
CA LEU A 44 19.94 12.72 -9.17
C LEU A 44 20.43 11.83 -10.33
N TYR A 45 19.51 11.09 -10.97
CA TYR A 45 19.81 10.27 -12.14
C TYR A 45 19.71 11.03 -13.46
N GLY A 46 19.42 12.33 -13.44
CA GLY A 46 19.28 13.15 -14.65
C GLY A 46 18.13 12.70 -15.55
N LEU A 47 17.04 12.16 -14.97
CA LEU A 47 15.89 11.73 -15.75
C LEU A 47 15.14 12.92 -16.32
N PRO A 48 14.55 12.79 -17.52
CA PRO A 48 13.77 13.86 -18.14
C PRO A 48 12.48 14.14 -17.36
N ARG A 49 11.94 15.34 -17.56
CA ARG A 49 10.78 15.87 -16.82
C ARG A 49 9.58 14.93 -16.90
N GLU A 50 9.32 14.30 -18.04
CA GLU A 50 8.19 13.38 -18.21
C GLU A 50 8.28 12.20 -17.23
N ARG A 51 9.48 11.63 -17.03
CA ARG A 51 9.67 10.52 -16.08
C ARG A 51 9.49 10.97 -14.64
N ARG A 52 9.92 12.18 -14.30
CA ARG A 52 9.72 12.75 -12.96
C ARG A 52 8.24 13.02 -12.68
N ASP A 53 7.51 13.55 -13.65
CA ASP A 53 6.07 13.81 -13.55
C ASP A 53 5.28 12.48 -13.38
N ARG A 54 5.67 11.41 -14.09
CA ARG A 54 5.14 10.06 -13.86
C ARG A 54 5.39 9.57 -12.44
N VAL A 55 6.62 9.72 -11.93
CA VAL A 55 6.96 9.32 -10.55
C VAL A 55 6.15 10.11 -9.53
N PHE A 56 5.96 11.42 -9.75
CA PHE A 56 5.11 12.27 -8.92
C PHE A 56 3.68 11.72 -8.85
N ASN A 57 3.08 11.46 -10.01
CA ASN A 57 1.72 10.96 -10.13
C ASN A 57 1.55 9.57 -9.51
N ILE A 58 2.43 8.62 -9.86
CA ILE A 58 2.36 7.22 -9.41
C ILE A 58 2.58 7.13 -7.90
N ALA A 59 3.56 7.84 -7.34
CA ALA A 59 3.88 7.75 -5.91
C ALA A 59 2.69 8.13 -5.01
N LEU A 60 1.82 9.04 -5.47
CA LEU A 60 0.64 9.48 -4.71
C LEU A 60 -0.51 8.48 -4.71
N VAL A 61 -0.55 7.56 -5.69
CA VAL A 61 -1.66 6.61 -5.86
C VAL A 61 -1.23 5.14 -5.85
N ALA A 62 0.07 4.86 -5.71
CA ALA A 62 0.65 3.51 -5.80
C ALA A 62 0.00 2.51 -4.84
N TRP A 63 -0.50 2.99 -3.70
CA TRP A 63 -1.09 2.17 -2.63
C TRP A 63 -2.61 2.30 -2.52
N ILE A 64 -3.28 2.93 -3.49
CA ILE A 64 -4.74 3.06 -3.46
C ILE A 64 -5.46 1.70 -3.41
N GLY A 65 -4.79 0.64 -3.89
CA GLY A 65 -5.26 -0.73 -3.84
C GLY A 65 -5.22 -1.38 -2.46
N CYS A 66 -4.67 -0.73 -1.42
CA CYS A 66 -4.54 -1.31 -0.08
C CYS A 66 -5.88 -1.69 0.58
N HIS A 67 -6.98 -1.12 0.10
CA HIS A 67 -8.30 -1.50 0.58
C HIS A 67 -8.89 -2.72 -0.13
N ALA A 68 -8.39 -3.03 -1.33
CA ALA A 68 -8.95 -4.08 -2.19
C ALA A 68 -8.71 -5.49 -1.64
N ASP A 69 -7.71 -5.64 -0.78
CA ASP A 69 -7.30 -6.91 -0.19
C ASP A 69 -7.42 -6.92 1.35
N SER A 70 -8.08 -5.89 1.91
CA SER A 70 -8.31 -5.75 3.35
C SER A 70 -9.17 -6.89 3.94
N PRO A 71 -10.25 -7.38 3.29
CA PRO A 71 -11.01 -8.52 3.81
C PRO A 71 -10.16 -9.79 3.96
N GLU A 72 -9.31 -10.07 2.97
CA GLU A 72 -8.44 -11.25 2.96
C GLU A 72 -7.29 -11.12 3.96
N VAL A 73 -6.71 -9.92 4.12
CA VAL A 73 -5.72 -9.62 5.15
C VAL A 73 -6.36 -9.73 6.54
N GLY A 74 -7.59 -9.23 6.71
CA GLY A 74 -8.37 -9.35 7.94
C GLY A 74 -8.71 -10.79 8.31
N GLU A 75 -9.08 -11.64 7.35
CA GLU A 75 -9.30 -13.08 7.58
C GLU A 75 -8.03 -13.78 8.10
N LEU A 76 -6.87 -13.37 7.59
CA LEU A 76 -5.58 -14.01 7.91
C LEU A 76 -4.94 -13.49 9.20
N PHE A 77 -5.04 -12.18 9.44
CA PHE A 77 -4.26 -11.47 10.47
C PHE A 77 -5.13 -10.72 11.50
N GLY A 78 -6.46 -10.67 11.28
CA GLY A 78 -7.41 -9.98 12.15
C GLY A 78 -7.47 -8.48 11.86
N ASP A 79 -6.44 -7.74 12.27
CA ASP A 79 -6.35 -6.28 12.10
C ASP A 79 -5.42 -5.95 10.91
N ASP A 80 -6.03 -5.61 9.77
CA ASP A 80 -5.33 -5.32 8.52
C ASP A 80 -4.54 -4.01 8.58
N ILE A 81 -5.03 -3.00 9.30
CA ILE A 81 -4.36 -1.70 9.45
C ILE A 81 -3.10 -1.87 10.30
N SER A 82 -3.20 -2.57 11.44
CA SER A 82 -2.03 -2.85 12.29
C SER A 82 -1.00 -3.71 11.54
N PHE A 83 -1.46 -4.72 10.80
CA PHE A 83 -0.59 -5.54 9.95
C PHE A 83 0.18 -4.69 8.92
N ARG A 84 -0.51 -3.83 8.15
CA ARG A 84 0.13 -2.99 7.13
C ARG A 84 1.09 -1.97 7.74
N ARG A 85 0.73 -1.38 8.89
CA ARG A 85 1.59 -0.43 9.61
C ARG A 85 2.92 -1.08 9.98
N ASP A 86 2.85 -2.25 10.60
CA ASP A 86 4.01 -2.93 11.16
C ASP A 86 4.88 -3.57 10.07
N GLU A 87 4.30 -3.93 8.92
CA GLU A 87 5.04 -4.46 7.77
C GLU A 87 6.17 -3.53 7.31
N TYR A 88 6.00 -2.21 7.38
CA TYR A 88 7.03 -1.24 7.00
C TYR A 88 8.28 -1.26 7.89
N ALA A 89 8.18 -1.79 9.11
CA ALA A 89 9.30 -1.88 10.05
C ALA A 89 10.07 -3.21 9.95
N VAL A 90 9.62 -4.13 9.09
CA VAL A 90 10.17 -5.48 9.00
C VAL A 90 10.85 -5.69 7.65
N ASP A 91 12.01 -6.33 7.68
CA ASP A 91 12.64 -6.78 6.43
C ASP A 91 11.73 -7.76 5.70
N SER A 92 11.41 -7.42 4.46
CA SER A 92 10.62 -8.23 3.53
C SER A 92 11.17 -9.66 3.28
N ARG A 93 12.42 -9.97 3.65
CA ARG A 93 13.09 -11.24 3.38
C ARG A 93 13.51 -12.00 4.65
N GLY A 94 13.47 -13.33 4.55
CA GLY A 94 14.06 -14.23 5.53
C GLY A 94 13.27 -14.39 6.83
N LEU A 95 13.99 -14.70 7.91
CA LEU A 95 13.42 -14.97 9.24
C LEU A 95 12.59 -13.82 9.84
N PRO A 96 12.97 -12.53 9.69
CA PRO A 96 12.16 -11.41 10.18
C PRO A 96 10.74 -11.42 9.61
N ARG A 97 10.61 -11.62 8.29
CA ARG A 97 9.31 -11.71 7.61
C ARG A 97 8.48 -12.88 8.13
N ALA A 98 9.08 -14.06 8.27
CA ALA A 98 8.37 -15.25 8.76
C ALA A 98 7.87 -15.05 10.20
N ARG A 99 8.71 -14.48 11.08
CA ARG A 99 8.34 -14.14 12.47
C ARG A 99 7.22 -13.12 12.51
N PHE A 100 7.29 -12.07 11.69
CA PHE A 100 6.26 -11.04 11.59
C PHE A 100 4.90 -11.64 11.19
N LEU A 101 4.88 -12.45 10.12
CA LEU A 101 3.66 -13.11 9.65
C LEU A 101 3.06 -13.97 10.76
N LEU A 102 3.85 -14.84 11.40
CA LEU A 102 3.40 -15.70 12.50
C LEU A 102 2.91 -14.91 13.72
N GLY A 103 3.56 -13.78 14.04
CA GLY A 103 3.16 -12.92 15.15
C GLY A 103 1.80 -12.24 14.94
N HIS A 104 1.47 -11.95 13.68
CA HIS A 104 0.21 -11.36 13.27
C HIS A 104 -0.88 -12.40 12.95
N VAL A 105 -0.56 -13.70 12.82
CA VAL A 105 -1.60 -14.73 12.67
C VAL A 105 -2.50 -14.71 13.91
N VAL A 106 -3.71 -14.22 13.66
CA VAL A 106 -4.86 -14.05 14.56
C VAL A 106 -4.47 -13.72 15.99
N ALA A 107 -3.98 -12.50 16.19
CA ALA A 107 -3.94 -11.87 17.50
C ALA A 107 -5.38 -11.54 17.94
N GLY A 108 -5.99 -12.39 18.78
CA GLY A 108 -7.32 -12.10 19.35
C GLY A 108 -8.16 -13.32 19.75
N GLU A 109 -7.81 -14.52 19.29
CA GLU A 109 -8.60 -15.74 19.57
C GLU A 109 -7.95 -16.70 20.58
N THR A 110 -8.73 -17.67 21.06
CA THR A 110 -8.26 -18.72 21.98
C THR A 110 -7.03 -19.45 21.43
N PRO A 111 -6.09 -19.92 22.27
CA PRO A 111 -4.80 -20.50 21.85
C PRO A 111 -4.92 -21.65 20.83
N LEU A 112 -6.02 -22.39 20.88
CA LEU A 112 -6.30 -23.54 20.04
C LEU A 112 -6.66 -23.14 18.60
N ILE A 113 -7.44 -22.07 18.43
CA ILE A 113 -7.81 -21.54 17.12
C ILE A 113 -6.59 -20.90 16.43
N ARG A 114 -5.76 -20.17 17.19
CA ARG A 114 -4.48 -19.63 16.71
C ARG A 114 -3.56 -20.72 16.16
N GLY A 115 -3.45 -21.85 16.87
CA GLY A 115 -2.63 -22.99 16.42
C GLY A 115 -3.11 -23.58 15.09
N VAL A 116 -4.42 -23.75 14.91
CA VAL A 116 -5.02 -24.27 13.68
C VAL A 116 -4.84 -23.28 12.51
N GLN A 117 -5.03 -21.98 12.76
CA GLN A 117 -4.85 -20.95 11.73
C GLN A 117 -3.39 -20.79 11.33
N ALA A 118 -2.44 -20.86 12.27
CA ALA A 118 -1.01 -20.85 11.96
C ALA A 118 -0.60 -22.07 11.12
N ALA A 119 -1.11 -23.26 11.46
CA ALA A 119 -0.87 -24.47 10.67
C ALA A 119 -1.47 -24.34 9.25
N ARG A 120 -2.69 -23.82 9.12
CA ARG A 120 -3.31 -23.54 7.82
C ARG A 120 -2.51 -22.52 7.00
N PHE A 121 -2.05 -21.43 7.62
CA PHE A 121 -1.22 -20.42 6.97
C PHE A 121 0.12 -20.97 6.50
N MET A 122 0.76 -21.87 7.26
CA MET A 122 1.99 -22.53 6.79
C MET A 122 1.77 -23.38 5.54
N VAL A 123 0.57 -23.95 5.38
CA VAL A 123 0.21 -24.80 4.23
C VAL A 123 -0.31 -23.99 3.03
N THR A 124 -1.12 -22.96 3.25
CA THR A 124 -1.83 -22.21 2.18
C THR A 124 -1.39 -20.75 2.03
N GLY A 125 -0.72 -20.19 3.04
CA GLY A 125 -0.42 -18.77 3.17
C GLY A 125 0.54 -18.24 2.11
N ARG A 126 1.51 -19.05 1.64
CA ARG A 126 2.44 -18.61 0.58
C ARG A 126 1.71 -18.25 -0.72
N ARG A 127 0.64 -18.97 -1.07
CA ARG A 127 -0.12 -18.72 -2.30
C ARG A 127 -1.06 -17.52 -2.12
N ARG A 128 -1.76 -17.44 -0.98
CA ARG A 128 -2.61 -16.30 -0.63
C ARG A 128 -1.84 -14.97 -0.58
N VAL A 129 -0.64 -14.94 0.02
CA VAL A 129 0.21 -13.73 0.06
C VAL A 129 0.65 -13.27 -1.34
N VAL A 130 0.91 -14.20 -2.25
CA VAL A 130 1.26 -13.86 -3.64
C VAL A 130 0.06 -13.31 -4.42
N ASP A 131 -1.14 -13.81 -4.14
CA ASP A 131 -2.38 -13.32 -4.77
C ASP A 131 -2.76 -11.93 -4.23
N LEU A 132 -2.58 -11.68 -2.93
CA LEU A 132 -2.76 -10.37 -2.28
C LEU A 132 -1.87 -9.29 -2.94
N LEU A 133 -0.59 -9.61 -3.16
CA LEU A 133 0.36 -8.72 -3.83
C LEU A 133 -0.06 -8.38 -5.27
N HIS A 134 -0.68 -9.31 -6.00
CA HIS A 134 -1.17 -9.03 -7.37
C HIS A 134 -2.43 -8.15 -7.38
N SER A 135 -3.27 -8.20 -6.35
CA SER A 135 -4.49 -7.38 -6.23
C SER A 135 -4.16 -5.89 -6.10
N HIS A 136 -3.14 -5.54 -5.31
CA HIS A 136 -2.67 -4.16 -5.13
C HIS A 136 -2.35 -3.45 -6.44
N TRP A 137 -1.49 -4.07 -7.27
CA TRP A 137 -0.99 -3.43 -8.49
C TRP A 137 -2.08 -3.33 -9.57
N THR A 138 -3.02 -4.28 -9.59
CA THR A 138 -4.16 -4.24 -10.51
C THR A 138 -5.05 -3.03 -10.23
N SER A 139 -5.36 -2.78 -8.96
CA SER A 139 -6.20 -1.66 -8.53
C SER A 139 -5.55 -0.30 -8.81
N ALA A 140 -4.26 -0.18 -8.47
CA ALA A 140 -3.49 1.03 -8.77
C ALA A 140 -3.41 1.29 -10.28
N ARG A 141 -3.15 0.24 -11.08
CA ARG A 141 -3.10 0.35 -12.55
C ARG A 141 -4.45 0.75 -13.16
N ALA A 142 -5.55 0.16 -12.69
CA ALA A 142 -6.89 0.48 -13.16
C ALA A 142 -7.28 1.93 -12.84
N LEU A 143 -6.94 2.42 -11.64
CA LEU A 143 -7.16 3.82 -11.29
C LEU A 143 -6.30 4.74 -12.14
N SER A 144 -5.02 4.42 -12.33
CA SER A 144 -4.13 5.20 -13.17
C SER A 144 -4.66 5.37 -14.58
N GLY A 145 -5.18 4.29 -15.20
CA GLY A 145 -5.85 4.36 -16.51
C GLY A 145 -7.09 5.26 -16.52
N ARG A 146 -7.94 5.16 -15.49
CA ARG A 146 -9.13 6.01 -15.38
C ARG A 146 -8.81 7.49 -15.14
N LEU A 147 -7.67 7.77 -14.50
CA LEU A 147 -7.18 9.12 -14.25
C LEU A 147 -6.30 9.66 -15.38
N GLY A 148 -6.04 8.88 -16.43
CA GLY A 148 -5.12 9.23 -17.53
C GLY A 148 -3.68 9.45 -17.08
N LEU A 149 -3.21 8.72 -16.05
CA LEU A 149 -1.85 8.80 -15.51
C LEU A 149 -0.86 7.87 -16.26
N ASP A 150 -1.37 7.03 -17.16
CA ASP A 150 -0.66 6.00 -17.92
C ASP A 150 -0.22 6.41 -19.32
N GLU A 151 -0.78 7.51 -19.85
CA GLU A 151 -0.46 8.06 -21.18
C GLU A 151 0.62 9.16 -21.15
N GLU A 152 0.93 9.72 -19.98
CA GLU A 152 2.04 10.67 -19.75
C GLU A 152 3.34 9.96 -19.50
#